data_AF-A0A940VF35-F1
#
_entry.id   AF-A0A940VF35-F1
#
_cell.length_a   1.000
_cell.length_b   1.000
_cell.length_c   1.000
_cell.angle_alpha   90.00
_cell.angle_beta   90.00
_cell.angle_gamma   90.00
#
_symmetry.space_group_name_H-M   'P 1'
#
loop_
_entity.id
_entity.type
_entity.pdbx_description
1 polymer ?
#
loop_
_entity_poly.entity_id
_entity_poly.type
_entity_poly.pdbx_seq_one_letter_code
_entity_poly.pdbx_strand_id
1 'polypeptide(L)' 'MIVAGRYTFTQWLLQYERDATAVGDLARQVARDPEWTDPATLAALESQLSGAGSPQASLDVARRAWRRYASDAGTRRKP' A
#
# COMPACT_ATOMS: atom_id res chain seq x y z
N MET A 1 17.98 5.01 7.89
CA MET A 1 16.80 4.92 7.00
C MET A 1 16.58 3.46 6.67
N ILE A 2 15.46 2.86 7.08
CA ILE A 2 15.20 1.44 6.83
C ILE A 2 14.65 1.30 5.41
N VAL A 3 15.49 0.88 4.48
CA VAL A 3 15.07 0.45 3.14
C VAL A 3 14.51 -0.97 3.30
N ALA A 4 13.21 -1.09 3.48
CA ALA A 4 12.54 -2.38 3.60
C ALA A 4 12.06 -2.83 2.20
N GLY A 5 12.72 -3.84 1.63
CA GLY A 5 12.37 -4.43 0.34
C GLY A 5 12.90 -3.65 -0.87
N ARG A 6 13.05 -4.34 -2.00
CA ARG A 6 13.56 -3.79 -3.28
C ARG A 6 12.61 -2.72 -3.88
N TYR A 7 11.45 -2.51 -3.28
CA TYR A 7 10.36 -1.65 -3.73
C TYR A 7 9.74 -0.94 -2.53
N THR A 8 9.30 0.31 -2.73
CA THR A 8 8.43 1.00 -1.76
C THR A 8 7.05 0.34 -1.67
N PHE A 9 6.22 0.74 -0.70
CA PHE A 9 4.87 0.17 -0.57
C PHE A 9 4.03 0.41 -1.83
N THR A 10 4.06 1.62 -2.40
CA THR A 10 3.31 1.96 -3.61
C THR A 10 3.80 1.13 -4.79
N GLN A 11 5.12 1.00 -4.97
CA GLN A 11 5.69 0.15 -6.03
C GLN A 11 5.30 -1.33 -5.88
N TRP A 12 5.23 -1.82 -4.63
CA TRP A 12 4.72 -3.16 -4.36
C TRP A 12 3.23 -3.28 -4.68
N LEU A 13 2.42 -2.29 -4.29
CA LEU A 13 0.97 -2.26 -4.48
C LEU A 13 0.58 -2.21 -5.96
N LEU A 14 1.27 -1.40 -6.77
CA LEU A 14 0.98 -1.23 -8.19
C LEU A 14 1.18 -2.51 -9.03
N GLN A 15 1.90 -3.52 -8.51
CA GLN A 15 1.98 -4.83 -9.17
C GLN A 15 0.63 -5.54 -9.25
N TYR A 16 -0.32 -5.16 -8.39
CA TYR A 16 -1.67 -5.73 -8.33
C TYR A 16 -2.72 -4.87 -9.08
N GLU A 17 -2.32 -3.79 -9.77
CA GLU A 17 -3.26 -2.87 -10.45
C GLU A 17 -4.21 -3.58 -11.43
N ARG A 18 -3.77 -4.68 -12.03
CA ARG A 18 -4.55 -5.46 -13.01
C ARG A 18 -5.44 -6.52 -12.36
N ASP A 19 -5.33 -6.74 -11.06
CA ASP A 19 -6.08 -7.79 -10.37
C ASP A 19 -7.53 -7.34 -10.10
N ALA A 20 -8.48 -8.25 -10.30
CA ALA A 20 -9.89 -8.06 -9.94
C ALA A 20 -10.12 -8.39 -8.45
N THR A 21 -9.32 -7.79 -7.57
CA THR A 21 -9.40 -7.96 -6.12
C THR A 21 -9.44 -6.60 -5.42
N ALA A 22 -9.87 -6.56 -4.17
CA ALA A 22 -9.90 -5.31 -3.39
C ALA A 22 -8.51 -4.63 -3.29
N VAL A 23 -7.42 -5.41 -3.28
CA VAL A 23 -6.06 -4.88 -3.34
C VAL A 23 -5.77 -4.25 -4.69
N GLY A 24 -6.24 -4.86 -5.78
CA GLY A 24 -6.14 -4.29 -7.12
C GLY A 24 -7.01 -3.03 -7.30
N ASP A 25 -8.17 -2.96 -6.66
CA ASP A 25 -8.98 -1.73 -6.62
C ASP A 25 -8.25 -0.61 -5.89
N LEU A 26 -7.63 -0.90 -4.73
CA LEU A 26 -6.79 0.05 -4.03
C LEU A 26 -5.59 0.50 -4.88
N ALA A 27 -4.94 -0.43 -5.58
CA ALA A 27 -3.83 -0.12 -6.48
C ALA A 27 -4.26 0.81 -7.62
N ARG A 28 -5.44 0.58 -8.23
CA ARG A 28 -6.01 1.46 -9.25
C ARG A 28 -6.38 2.84 -8.70
N GLN A 29 -6.93 2.89 -7.49
CA GLN A 29 -7.22 4.16 -6.82
C GLN A 29 -5.94 4.99 -6.65
N VAL A 30 -4.90 4.36 -6.12
CA VAL A 30 -3.57 4.97 -5.93
C VAL A 30 -2.95 5.40 -7.26
N ALA A 31 -3.01 4.56 -8.29
CA ALA A 31 -2.44 4.87 -9.61
C ALA A 31 -3.10 6.09 -10.29
N ARG A 32 -4.36 6.39 -9.94
CA ARG A 32 -5.14 7.49 -10.50
C ARG A 32 -5.06 8.78 -9.68
N ASP A 33 -4.47 8.72 -8.49
CA ASP A 33 -4.33 9.87 -7.60
C ASP A 33 -3.00 10.59 -7.86
N PRO A 34 -3.01 11.76 -8.53
CA PRO A 34 -1.79 12.50 -8.83
C PRO A 34 -1.14 13.14 -7.59
N GLU A 35 -1.88 13.27 -6.48
CA GLU A 35 -1.37 13.80 -5.21
C GLU A 35 -0.84 12.68 -4.30
N TRP A 36 -0.95 11.41 -4.73
CA TRP A 36 -0.50 10.27 -3.95
C TRP A 36 1.00 10.32 -3.70
N THR A 37 1.37 10.27 -2.42
CA THR A 37 2.75 10.10 -1.98
C THR A 37 2.95 8.73 -1.35
N ASP A 38 4.13 8.13 -1.56
CA ASP A 38 4.46 6.84 -0.97
C ASP A 38 4.50 6.93 0.56
N PRO A 39 3.65 6.15 1.28
CA PRO A 39 3.57 6.26 2.72
C PRO A 39 4.71 5.50 3.41
N ALA A 40 5.40 6.18 4.33
CA ALA A 40 6.50 5.59 5.10
C ALA A 40 6.03 4.64 6.23
N THR A 41 4.78 4.75 6.67
CA THR A 41 4.20 3.93 7.75
C THR A 41 2.73 3.61 7.49
N LEU A 42 2.20 2.60 8.18
CA LEU A 42 0.77 2.28 8.12
C LEU A 42 -0.09 3.48 8.57
N ALA A 43 0.30 4.17 9.64
CA ALA A 43 -0.43 5.34 10.10
C ALA A 43 -0.47 6.45 9.04
N ALA A 44 0.64 6.70 8.33
CA ALA A 44 0.68 7.67 7.23
C ALA A 44 -0.24 7.27 6.06
N LEU A 45 -0.25 5.97 5.70
CA LEU A 45 -1.16 5.42 4.70
C LEU A 45 -2.64 5.64 5.08
N GLU A 46 -2.99 5.32 6.32
CA GLU A 46 -4.35 5.50 6.82
C GLU A 46 -4.76 6.98 6.87
N SER A 47 -3.86 7.86 7.33
CA SER A 47 -4.11 9.31 7.33
C SER A 47 -4.32 9.86 5.93
N GLN A 48 -3.53 9.44 4.93
CA GLN A 48 -3.68 9.89 3.55
C GLN A 48 -5.02 9.42 2.95
N LEU A 49 -5.37 8.15 3.13
CA LEU A 49 -6.65 7.60 2.65
C LEU A 49 -7.85 8.23 3.35
N SER A 50 -7.77 8.42 4.67
CA SER A 50 -8.84 9.07 5.43
C SER A 50 -8.98 10.55 5.05
N GLY A 51 -7.87 11.26 4.81
CA GLY A 51 -7.87 12.65 4.36
C GLY A 51 -8.48 12.81 2.97
N ALA A 52 -8.30 11.82 2.10
CA ALA A 52 -8.95 11.74 0.78
C ALA A 52 -10.42 11.30 0.83
N GLY A 53 -11.00 11.10 2.02
CA GLY A 53 -12.39 10.68 2.19
C GLY A 53 -12.64 9.22 1.79
N SER A 54 -11.61 8.37 1.80
CA SER A 54 -11.77 6.94 1.46
C SER A 54 -12.68 6.24 2.47
N PRO A 55 -13.55 5.32 2.01
CA PRO A 55 -14.43 4.59 2.91
C PRO A 55 -13.65 3.64 3.82
N GLN A 56 -14.23 3.31 4.98
CA GLN A 56 -13.62 2.41 5.96
C GLN A 56 -13.17 1.06 5.36
N ALA A 57 -13.92 0.55 4.38
CA ALA A 57 -13.56 -0.67 3.65
C ALA A 57 -12.20 -0.55 2.94
N SER A 58 -11.89 0.61 2.34
CA SER A 58 -10.60 0.86 1.70
C SER A 58 -9.46 0.92 2.72
N LEU A 59 -9.71 1.48 3.90
CA LEU A 59 -8.74 1.50 5.01
C LEU A 59 -8.43 0.09 5.51
N ASP A 60 -9.44 -0.77 5.66
CA ASP A 60 -9.23 -2.17 6.05
C ASP A 60 -8.44 -2.96 4.99
N VAL A 61 -8.70 -2.72 3.71
CA VAL A 61 -7.93 -3.29 2.61
C VAL A 61 -6.48 -2.80 2.66
N ALA A 62 -6.27 -1.49 2.88
CA ALA A 62 -4.95 -0.89 3.00
C ALA A 62 -4.14 -1.49 4.16
N ARG A 63 -4.76 -1.68 5.34
CA ARG A 63 -4.13 -2.39 6.48
C ARG A 63 -3.73 -3.81 6.15
N ARG A 64 -4.58 -4.56 5.42
CA ARG A 64 -4.27 -5.93 4.99
C ARG A 64 -3.13 -5.94 3.98
N ALA A 65 -3.16 -5.04 2.99
CA ALA A 65 -2.11 -4.88 2.00
C ALA A 65 -0.77 -4.54 2.65
N TRP A 66 -0.75 -3.60 3.59
CA TRP A 66 0.46 -3.20 4.32
C TRP A 66 1.07 -4.36 5.12
N ARG A 67 0.24 -5.17 5.81
CA ARG A 67 0.74 -6.36 6.52
C ARG A 67 1.39 -7.37 5.58
N ARG A 68 0.81 -7.57 4.39
CA ARG A 68 1.37 -8.46 3.36
C ARG A 68 2.69 -7.91 2.82
N TYR A 69 2.76 -6.62 2.52
CA TYR A 69 3.99 -5.94 2.12
C TYR A 69 5.09 -6.07 3.19
N ALA A 70 4.78 -5.77 4.45
CA ALA A 70 5.74 -5.85 5.55
C ALA A 70 6.25 -7.30 5.75
N SER A 71 5.38 -8.29 5.54
CA SER A 71 5.76 -9.70 5.59
C SER A 71 6.68 -10.08 4.43
N ASP A 72 6.40 -9.63 3.20
CA ASP A 72 7.23 -9.88 2.01
C ASP A 72 8.60 -9.19 2.08
N ALA A 73 8.62 -7.95 2.59
CA ALA A 73 9.85 -7.21 2.87
C ALA A 73 10.67 -7.86 3.99
N GLY A 74 10.01 -8.45 4.99
CA GLY A 74 10.64 -9.18 6.09
C GLY A 74 11.19 -10.55 5.68
N THR A 75 10.48 -11.31 4.84
CA THR A 75 10.91 -12.63 4.36
C THR A 75 12.10 -12.56 3.41
N ARG A 76 12.22 -11.50 2.60
CA ARG A 76 13.41 -11.26 1.76
C ARG A 76 14.64 -10.73 2.52
N ARG A 77 14.51 -10.47 3.83
CA ARG A 77 15.61 -10.01 4.71
C ARG A 77 16.33 -11.17 5.42
N LYS A 78 16.10 -12.42 5.01
CA LYS A 78 16.78 -13.60 5.58
C LYS A 78 18.03 -13.93 4.72
N PRO A 79 19.25 -13.86 5.28
CA PRO A 79 20.47 -14.31 4.59
C PRO A 79 20.45 -15.81 4.32
#